data_AF-A0A518LHP5-F1
#
_entry.id   AF-A0A518LHP5-F1
#
_cell.length_a   1.000
_cell.length_b   1.000
_cell.length_c   1.000
_cell.angle_alpha   90.00
_cell.angle_beta   90.00
_cell.angle_gamma   90.00
#
_symmetry.space_group_name_H-M   'P 1'
#
loop_
_entity.id
_entity.type
_entity.pdbx_description
1 polymer ?
#
loop_
_entity_poly.entity_id
_entity_poly.type
_entity_poly.pdbx_seq_one_letter_code
_entity_poly.pdbx_strand_id
1 'polypeptide(L)'
;MNPQLTMFGQNIFLLIGIAMLLAIIAIVLFAAVMGWRVWRFQRQQHDVDREFEKFTGKPPSAKPDAADLPPDPNLPPMAQGICNECGRVFPKVYHLPDGERLCKSCFSKRPAKA
;
A
#
# COMPACT_ATOMS: atom_id res chain seq x y z
N MET A 1 -43.28 -36.87 -20.95
CA MET A 1 -42.19 -36.02 -20.42
C MET A 1 -42.76 -35.17 -19.31
N ASN A 2 -42.24 -35.29 -18.08
CA ASN A 2 -42.84 -34.63 -16.91
C ASN A 2 -42.44 -33.14 -16.87
N PRO A 3 -43.39 -32.19 -17.00
CA PRO A 3 -43.11 -30.75 -17.04
C PRO A 3 -42.53 -30.19 -15.73
N GLN A 4 -42.58 -30.95 -14.65
CA GLN A 4 -41.95 -30.55 -13.39
C GLN A 4 -40.42 -30.60 -13.47
N LEU A 5 -39.82 -31.57 -14.15
CA LEU A 5 -38.35 -31.66 -14.23
C LEU A 5 -37.74 -30.52 -15.06
N THR A 6 -38.46 -30.02 -16.07
CA THR A 6 -37.99 -28.90 -16.90
C THR A 6 -38.00 -27.58 -16.11
N MET A 7 -38.97 -27.37 -15.23
CA MET A 7 -39.06 -26.19 -14.36
C MET A 7 -37.92 -26.16 -13.32
N PHE A 8 -37.57 -27.32 -12.74
CA PHE A 8 -36.45 -27.41 -11.80
C PHE A 8 -35.09 -27.14 -12.46
N GLY A 9 -34.85 -27.70 -13.65
CA GLY A 9 -33.61 -27.46 -14.39
C GLY A 9 -33.40 -25.98 -14.71
N GLN A 10 -34.44 -25.31 -15.21
CA GLN A 10 -34.36 -23.90 -15.59
C GLN A 10 -34.05 -22.97 -14.41
N ASN A 11 -34.63 -23.21 -13.24
CA ASN A 11 -34.34 -22.41 -12.05
C ASN A 11 -32.88 -22.58 -11.56
N ILE A 12 -32.34 -23.79 -11.65
CA ILE A 12 -30.94 -24.06 -11.26
C ILE A 12 -29.97 -23.30 -12.17
N PHE A 13 -30.18 -23.30 -13.48
CA PHE A 13 -29.35 -22.54 -14.41
C PHE A 13 -29.43 -21.02 -14.16
N LEU A 14 -30.61 -20.51 -13.84
CA LEU A 14 -30.79 -19.10 -13.46
C LEU A 14 -30.00 -18.72 -12.22
N LEU A 15 -30.03 -19.55 -11.16
CA LEU A 15 -29.28 -19.31 -9.94
C LEU A 15 -27.77 -19.30 -10.18
N ILE A 16 -27.26 -20.25 -10.96
CA ILE A 16 -25.84 -20.31 -11.31
C ILE A 16 -25.42 -19.07 -12.13
N GLY A 17 -26.26 -18.66 -13.08
CA GLY A 17 -26.02 -17.46 -13.89
C GLY A 17 -25.94 -16.19 -13.03
N ILE A 18 -26.87 -16.01 -12.09
CA ILE A 18 -26.87 -14.87 -11.16
C ILE A 18 -25.64 -14.91 -10.26
N ALA A 19 -25.28 -16.08 -9.72
CA ALA A 19 -24.12 -16.23 -8.86
C ALA A 19 -22.80 -15.85 -9.57
N MET A 20 -22.62 -16.30 -10.82
CA MET A 20 -21.48 -15.92 -11.66
C MET A 20 -21.43 -14.42 -11.92
N LEU A 21 -22.57 -13.80 -12.23
CA LEU A 21 -22.65 -12.38 -12.50
C LEU A 21 -22.30 -11.55 -11.26
N LEU A 22 -22.78 -11.96 -10.08
CA LEU A 22 -22.42 -11.33 -8.81
C LEU A 22 -20.93 -11.46 -8.48
N ALA A 23 -20.33 -12.63 -8.76
CA ALA A 23 -18.90 -12.84 -8.56
C ALA A 23 -18.06 -11.89 -9.44
N ILE A 24 -18.43 -11.72 -10.72
CA ILE A 24 -17.75 -10.79 -11.63
C ILE A 24 -17.87 -9.35 -11.12
N ILE A 25 -19.07 -8.92 -10.71
CA ILE A 25 -19.28 -7.58 -10.15
C ILE A 25 -18.41 -7.37 -8.91
N ALA A 26 -18.34 -8.36 -8.01
CA ALA A 26 -17.52 -8.27 -6.81
C ALA A 26 -16.02 -8.11 -7.13
N ILE A 27 -15.51 -8.83 -8.12
CA ILE A 27 -14.12 -8.71 -8.58
C ILE A 27 -13.85 -7.33 -9.17
N VAL A 28 -14.76 -6.81 -10.01
CA VAL A 28 -14.62 -5.48 -10.61
C VAL A 28 -14.62 -4.39 -9.54
N LEU A 29 -15.53 -4.45 -8.57
CA LEU A 29 -15.57 -3.52 -7.45
C LEU A 29 -14.30 -3.60 -6.59
N PHE A 30 -13.82 -4.81 -6.31
CA PHE A 30 -12.58 -5.01 -5.57
C PHE A 30 -11.37 -4.39 -6.29
N ALA A 31 -11.24 -4.62 -7.59
CA ALA A 31 -10.20 -4.02 -8.42
C ALA A 31 -10.30 -2.48 -8.44
N ALA A 32 -11.51 -1.92 -8.56
CA ALA A 32 -11.73 -0.48 -8.52
C ALA A 32 -11.34 0.13 -7.16
N VAL A 33 -11.68 -0.53 -6.04
CA VAL A 33 -11.32 -0.09 -4.69
C VAL A 33 -9.81 -0.15 -4.48
N MET A 34 -9.15 -1.22 -4.93
CA MET A 34 -7.69 -1.35 -4.83
C MET A 34 -6.99 -0.32 -5.71
N GLY A 35 -7.46 -0.10 -6.94
CA GLY A 35 -6.97 0.94 -7.84
C GLY A 35 -7.11 2.34 -7.23
N TRP A 36 -8.28 2.65 -6.66
CA TRP A 36 -8.51 3.91 -5.95
C TRP A 36 -7.55 4.08 -4.77
N ARG A 37 -7.36 3.02 -3.96
CA ARG A 37 -6.50 3.06 -2.78
C ARG A 37 -5.03 3.27 -3.15
N VAL A 38 -4.56 2.61 -4.22
CA VAL A 38 -3.20 2.78 -4.77
C VAL A 38 -3.02 4.17 -5.36
N TRP A 39 -3.96 4.64 -6.19
CA TRP A 39 -3.92 5.97 -6.78
C TRP A 39 -3.87 7.07 -5.72
N ARG A 40 -4.69 6.96 -4.67
CA ARG A 40 -4.68 7.92 -3.55
C ARG A 40 -3.34 7.91 -2.81
N PHE A 41 -2.65 6.77 -2.75
CA PHE A 41 -1.35 6.62 -2.11
C PHE A 41 -0.22 7.20 -2.97
N GLN A 42 -0.24 6.95 -4.28
CA GLN A 42 0.73 7.49 -5.23
C GLN A 42 0.67 9.02 -5.27
N ARG A 43 -0.53 9.60 -5.13
CA ARG A 43 -0.70 11.05 -5.04
C ARG A 43 0.03 11.67 -3.83
N GLN A 44 0.17 10.95 -2.72
CA GLN A 44 0.92 11.43 -1.55
C GLN A 44 2.44 11.28 -1.71
N GLN A 45 2.93 10.34 -2.51
CA GLN A 45 4.36 10.18 -2.75
C GLN A 45 4.95 11.36 -3.54
N HIS A 46 4.19 11.88 -4.51
CA HIS A 46 4.61 13.03 -5.31
C HIS A 46 4.88 14.30 -4.50
N ASP A 47 4.16 14.53 -3.41
CA ASP A 47 4.38 15.70 -2.56
C ASP A 47 5.67 15.55 -1.73
N VAL A 48 5.98 14.34 -1.27
CA VAL A 48 7.20 14.04 -0.50
C VAL A 48 8.45 14.14 -1.38
N ASP A 49 8.39 13.67 -2.63
CA ASP A 49 9.52 13.76 -3.56
C ASP A 49 9.88 15.22 -3.90
N ARG A 50 8.87 16.11 -3.98
CA ARG A 50 9.08 17.55 -4.16
C ARG A 50 9.73 18.21 -2.94
N GLU A 51 9.45 17.74 -1.73
CA GLU A 51 10.13 18.22 -0.53
C GLU A 51 11.61 17.76 -0.53
N PHE A 52 11.89 16.52 -0.95
CA PHE A 52 13.27 16.05 -1.09
C PHE A 52 14.08 16.86 -2.09
N GLU A 53 13.51 17.26 -3.22
CA GLU A 53 14.24 18.08 -4.20
C GLU A 53 14.69 19.43 -3.60
N LYS A 54 13.87 20.02 -2.70
CA LYS A 54 14.19 21.28 -2.01
C LYS A 54 15.28 21.12 -0.95
N PHE A 55 15.30 20.01 -0.20
CA PHE A 55 16.27 19.80 0.87
C PHE A 55 17.61 19.23 0.38
N THR A 56 17.60 18.40 -0.67
CA THR A 56 18.79 17.69 -1.14
C THR A 56 19.37 18.23 -2.44
N GLY A 57 18.66 19.10 -3.16
CA GLY A 57 19.12 19.69 -4.43
C GLY A 57 19.39 18.66 -5.55
N LYS A 58 19.02 17.38 -5.34
CA LYS A 58 19.20 16.28 -6.28
C LYS A 58 17.91 15.45 -6.36
N PRO A 59 17.53 14.98 -7.57
CA PRO A 59 16.36 14.14 -7.75
C PRO A 59 16.56 12.77 -7.06
N PRO A 60 15.52 12.18 -6.44
CA PRO A 60 15.60 10.90 -5.73
C PRO A 60 15.91 9.69 -6.65
N SER A 61 15.90 9.89 -7.97
CA SER A 61 16.32 8.92 -8.99
C SER A 61 17.80 9.04 -9.38
N ALA A 62 18.55 9.99 -8.82
CA ALA A 62 20.00 10.00 -8.91
C ALA A 62 20.50 8.75 -8.17
N LYS A 63 20.92 7.77 -8.97
CA LYS A 63 21.65 6.55 -8.58
C LYS A 63 22.57 6.86 -7.39
N PRO A 64 22.64 5.99 -6.37
CA PRO A 64 23.52 6.23 -5.23
C PRO A 64 24.96 6.04 -5.71
N ASP A 65 25.54 7.11 -6.22
CA ASP A 65 26.99 7.30 -6.27
C ASP A 65 27.47 7.66 -4.83
N ALA A 66 26.91 6.94 -3.85
CA ALA A 66 27.13 7.08 -2.41
C ALA A 66 28.26 6.14 -1.97
N ALA A 67 29.32 6.05 -2.76
CA ALA A 67 30.55 5.39 -2.35
C ALA A 67 31.50 6.35 -1.60
N ASP A 68 31.34 7.67 -1.73
CA ASP A 68 32.39 8.62 -1.30
C ASP A 68 31.97 9.68 -0.27
N LEU A 69 30.76 9.63 0.31
CA LEU A 69 30.41 10.50 1.44
C LEU A 69 30.47 9.75 2.77
N PRO A 70 31.29 10.21 3.75
CA PRO A 70 31.35 9.59 5.07
C PRO A 70 30.00 9.69 5.79
N PRO A 71 29.59 8.65 6.54
CA PRO A 71 28.31 8.64 7.25
C PRO A 71 28.30 9.68 8.37
N ASP A 72 27.32 10.58 8.34
CA ASP A 72 27.07 11.55 9.41
C ASP A 72 26.58 10.81 10.68
N PRO A 73 27.28 10.91 11.83
CA PRO A 73 26.97 10.17 13.03
C PRO A 73 25.73 10.67 13.81
N ASN A 74 25.09 11.77 13.40
CA ASN A 74 23.92 12.33 14.10
C ASN A 74 22.57 11.99 13.48
N LEU A 75 22.53 11.24 12.37
CA LEU A 75 21.26 10.79 11.80
C LEU A 75 20.94 9.35 12.23
N PRO A 76 19.79 9.08 12.88
CA PRO A 76 19.38 7.71 13.13
C PRO A 76 19.29 6.97 11.79
N PRO A 77 19.80 5.72 11.71
CA PRO A 77 19.88 5.01 10.44
C PRO A 77 18.48 4.78 9.90
N MET A 78 18.15 5.51 8.83
CA MET A 78 16.91 5.30 8.09
C MET A 78 17.15 4.14 7.13
N ALA A 79 16.76 2.94 7.55
CA ALA A 79 16.82 1.79 6.67
C ALA A 79 15.51 1.63 5.89
N GLN A 80 15.65 1.03 4.70
CA GLN A 80 14.50 0.44 4.01
C GLN A 80 13.98 -0.70 4.88
N GLY A 81 12.69 -0.69 5.20
CA GLY A 81 12.16 -1.60 6.19
C GLY A 81 10.67 -1.80 6.07
N ILE A 82 10.18 -2.83 6.75
CA ILE A 82 8.74 -3.04 6.90
C ILE A 82 8.29 -2.28 8.15
N CYS A 83 7.21 -1.53 8.01
CA CYS A 83 6.48 -0.92 9.13
C CYS A 83 5.78 -2.01 9.94
N ASN A 84 6.07 -2.12 11.23
CA ASN A 84 5.51 -3.16 12.11
C ASN A 84 4.00 -2.99 12.33
N GLU A 85 3.45 -1.78 12.29
CA GLU A 85 2.00 -1.57 12.43
C GLU A 85 1.23 -1.81 11.14
N CYS A 86 1.79 -1.36 10.02
CA CYS A 86 1.09 -1.31 8.76
C CYS A 86 1.49 -2.42 7.80
N GLY A 87 2.49 -3.24 8.16
CA GLY A 87 2.96 -4.43 7.45
C GLY A 87 3.53 -4.17 6.06
N ARG A 88 3.78 -2.90 5.70
CA ARG A 88 4.23 -2.49 4.36
C ARG A 88 5.70 -2.13 4.33
N VAL A 89 6.37 -2.41 3.21
CA VAL A 89 7.75 -1.99 2.94
C VAL A 89 7.76 -0.50 2.61
N PHE A 90 8.58 0.27 3.32
CA PHE A 90 8.86 1.66 2.98
C PHE A 90 10.36 1.87 2.79
N PRO A 91 10.75 2.77 1.87
CA PRO A 91 12.16 3.10 1.64
C PRO A 91 12.79 3.83 2.84
N LYS A 92 11.98 4.43 3.72
CA LYS A 92 12.42 5.00 5.00
C LYS A 92 11.45 4.61 6.10
N VAL A 93 11.96 3.88 7.08
CA VAL A 93 11.23 3.52 8.30
C VAL A 93 12.04 4.01 9.51
N TYR A 94 11.36 4.63 10.48
CA TYR A 94 11.97 5.06 11.71
C TYR A 94 12.25 3.84 12.58
N HIS A 95 13.52 3.63 12.93
CA HIS A 95 13.94 2.67 13.93
C HIS A 95 13.84 3.32 15.31
N LEU A 96 12.88 2.87 16.12
CA LEU A 96 12.75 3.28 17.52
C LEU A 96 13.75 2.49 18.39
N PRO A 97 14.21 3.07 19.53
CA PRO A 97 15.10 2.39 20.46
C PRO A 97 14.51 1.09 21.04
N ASP A 98 13.18 0.95 21.02
CA ASP A 98 12.47 -0.28 21.42
C ASP A 98 12.53 -1.41 20.37
N GLY A 99 13.25 -1.21 19.26
CA GLY A 99 13.36 -2.19 18.17
C GLY A 99 12.19 -2.15 17.17
N GLU A 100 11.24 -1.24 17.35
CA GLU A 100 10.10 -1.08 16.44
C GLU A 100 10.45 -0.26 15.19
N ARG A 101 9.84 -0.64 14.07
CA ARG A 101 10.00 0.01 12.77
C ARG A 101 8.68 0.64 12.36
N LEU A 102 8.60 1.97 12.31
CA LEU A 102 7.36 2.70 11.99
C LEU A 102 7.55 3.62 10.77
N CYS A 103 6.59 3.59 9.84
CA CYS A 103 6.58 4.56 8.75
C CYS A 103 6.21 5.95 9.29
N LYS A 104 6.52 7.02 8.53
CA LYS A 104 6.24 8.42 8.93
C LYS A 104 4.80 8.63 9.41
N SER A 105 3.82 8.01 8.75
CA SER A 105 2.40 8.17 9.09
C SER A 105 1.97 7.42 10.34
N CYS A 106 2.53 6.23 10.61
CA CYS A 106 2.28 5.51 11.86
C CYS A 106 3.03 6.15 13.02
N PHE A 107 4.24 6.66 12.77
CA PHE A 107 5.00 7.42 13.76
C PHE A 107 4.28 8.71 14.16
N SER A 108 3.77 9.49 13.21
CA SER A 108 3.07 10.74 13.50
C SER A 108 1.69 10.56 14.16
N LYS A 109 1.14 9.34 14.13
CA LYS A 109 -0.11 8.99 14.82
C LYS A 109 0.12 8.53 16.25
N ARG A 110 1.35 8.20 16.63
CA ARG A 110 1.65 7.93 18.03
C ARG A 110 1.62 9.23 18.81
N PRO A 111 0.92 9.27 19.96
CA PRO A 111 1.16 10.34 20.92
C PRO A 111 2.62 10.23 21.35
N ALA A 112 3.35 11.35 21.31
CA ALA A 112 4.69 11.42 21.88
C ALA A 112 4.59 10.99 23.35
N LYS A 113 5.04 9.77 23.66
CA LYS A 113 5.21 9.37 25.05
C LYS A 113 6.39 10.19 25.58
N ALA A 114 6.05 11.16 26.43
CA ALA A 114 6.97 11.87 27.30
C ALA A 114 7.66 10.89 28.27
#